data_AF-A0A7W8VEN9-F1
#
_entry.id   AF-A0A7W8VEN9-F1
#
_cell.length_a   1.000
_cell.length_b   1.000
_cell.length_c   1.000
_cell.angle_alpha   90.00
_cell.angle_beta   90.00
_cell.angle_gamma   90.00
#
_symmetry.space_group_name_H-M   'P 1'
#
loop_
_entity.id
_entity.type
_entity.pdbx_description
1 polymer ?
#
loop_
_entity_poly.entity_id
_entity_poly.type
_entity_poly.pdbx_seq_one_letter_code
_entity_poly.pdbx_strand_id
1 'polypeptide(L)'
;MAGRAWESVSVPAWAWEREEARSLLQARDVPGLLRFAQRFGGASQTRLASATGISQGRISEILNGRQTVVAFEVYERVAEGIGMPDTARMLFGLAPKDVTAFTANRPPAPPGRSGRSAPVRPVA
;
A
#
# COMPACT_ATOMS: atom_id res chain seq x y z
N MET A 1 4.28 20.67 4.10
CA MET A 1 4.83 20.36 5.44
C MET A 1 4.29 19.01 5.87
N ALA A 2 5.10 17.95 5.77
CA ALA A 2 4.70 16.59 6.13
C ALA A 2 4.48 16.53 7.66
N GLY A 3 3.21 16.41 8.05
CA GLY A 3 2.81 16.29 9.44
C GLY A 3 3.54 15.09 10.07
N ARG A 4 4.22 15.37 11.16
CA ARG A 4 4.95 14.42 12.02
C ARG A 4 4.10 13.16 12.21
N ALA A 5 4.44 12.07 11.53
CA ALA A 5 3.88 10.75 11.80
C ALA A 5 4.20 10.44 13.27
N TRP A 6 3.20 10.38 14.13
CA TRP A 6 3.39 9.80 15.46
C TRP A 6 3.60 8.30 15.25
N GLU A 7 4.88 7.96 15.07
CA GLU A 7 5.48 6.64 14.87
C GLU A 7 4.56 5.62 14.21
N SER A 8 4.51 5.67 12.87
CA SER A 8 4.06 4.51 12.08
C SER A 8 4.68 3.23 12.65
N VAL A 9 3.88 2.19 12.80
CA VAL A 9 4.38 0.89 13.19
C VAL A 9 5.36 0.42 12.13
N SER A 10 6.63 0.21 12.54
CA SER A 10 7.67 -0.27 11.64
C SER A 10 7.58 -1.79 11.55
N VAL A 11 7.03 -2.28 10.44
CA VAL A 11 7.06 -3.71 10.11
C VAL A 11 8.30 -3.99 9.26
N PRO A 12 9.17 -4.94 9.65
CA PRO A 12 10.40 -5.24 8.91
C PRO A 12 10.13 -5.63 7.45
N ALA A 13 11.01 -5.20 6.53
CA ALA A 13 10.87 -5.47 5.08
C ALA A 13 10.68 -6.95 4.75
N TRP A 14 11.48 -7.83 5.36
CA TRP A 14 11.41 -9.29 5.16
C TRP A 14 10.04 -9.89 5.53
N ALA A 15 9.28 -9.25 6.42
CA ALA A 15 7.95 -9.74 6.79
C ALA A 15 6.98 -9.59 5.61
N TRP A 16 7.08 -8.50 4.85
CA TRP A 16 6.24 -8.22 3.68
C TRP A 16 6.49 -9.16 2.49
N GLU A 17 7.65 -9.80 2.43
CA GLU A 17 8.02 -10.75 1.38
C GLU A 17 7.36 -12.13 1.58
N ARG A 18 6.87 -12.41 2.79
CA ARG A 18 6.26 -13.70 3.16
C ARG A 18 4.93 -13.91 2.43
N GLU A 19 4.64 -15.16 2.13
CA GLU A 19 3.40 -15.52 1.43
C GLU A 19 2.13 -15.16 2.23
N GLU A 20 2.22 -15.20 3.56
CA GLU A 20 1.18 -14.71 4.47
C GLU A 20 0.84 -13.24 4.19
N ALA A 21 1.85 -12.36 4.06
CA ALA A 21 1.63 -10.96 3.78
C ALA A 21 0.98 -10.76 2.40
N ARG A 22 1.48 -11.46 1.37
CA ARG A 22 0.93 -11.43 0.01
C ARG A 22 -0.55 -11.81 -0.02
N SER A 23 -0.92 -12.89 0.71
CA SER A 23 -2.29 -13.38 0.80
C SER A 23 -3.22 -12.35 1.46
N LEU A 24 -2.80 -11.77 2.59
CA LEU A 24 -3.55 -10.73 3.30
C LEU A 24 -3.77 -9.47 2.43
N LEU A 25 -2.74 -9.04 1.70
CA LEU A 25 -2.79 -7.88 0.83
C LEU A 25 -3.77 -8.09 -0.33
N GLN A 26 -3.69 -9.23 -1.02
CA GLN A 26 -4.59 -9.56 -2.14
C GLN A 26 -6.05 -9.69 -1.69
N ALA A 27 -6.29 -10.29 -0.53
CA ALA A 27 -7.63 -10.42 0.04
C ALA A 27 -8.18 -9.10 0.63
N ARG A 28 -7.35 -8.05 0.70
CA ARG A 28 -7.62 -6.80 1.41
C ARG A 28 -8.06 -7.01 2.86
N ASP A 29 -7.47 -7.99 3.53
CA ASP A 29 -7.82 -8.37 4.89
C ASP A 29 -7.23 -7.38 5.91
N VAL A 30 -7.99 -6.34 6.24
CA VAL A 30 -7.59 -5.33 7.22
C VAL A 30 -7.38 -5.92 8.63
N PRO A 31 -8.31 -6.71 9.20
CA PRO A 31 -8.06 -7.40 10.46
C PRO A 31 -6.75 -8.20 10.45
N GLY A 32 -6.49 -8.96 9.37
CA GLY A 32 -5.26 -9.71 9.20
C GLY A 32 -4.02 -8.83 9.14
N LEU A 33 -4.05 -7.73 8.39
CA LEU A 33 -2.93 -6.76 8.31
C LEU A 33 -2.67 -6.05 9.65
N LEU A 34 -3.71 -5.74 10.42
CA LEU A 34 -3.54 -5.18 11.76
C LEU A 34 -2.86 -6.19 12.68
N ARG A 35 -3.30 -7.46 12.69
CA ARG A 35 -2.64 -8.54 13.47
C ARG A 35 -1.21 -8.78 13.01
N PHE A 36 -0.96 -8.73 11.71
CA PHE A 36 0.36 -8.84 11.11
C PHE A 36 1.30 -7.74 11.65
N ALA A 37 0.81 -6.49 11.71
CA ALA A 37 1.55 -5.38 12.30
C ALA A 37 1.78 -5.54 13.82
N GLN A 38 0.84 -6.13 14.56
CA GLN A 38 1.06 -6.46 15.99
C GLN A 38 2.20 -7.48 16.14
N ARG A 39 2.18 -8.53 15.31
CA ARG A 39 3.13 -9.65 15.38
C ARG A 39 4.55 -9.24 14.99
N PHE A 40 4.70 -8.54 13.87
CA PHE A 40 6.02 -8.24 13.31
C PHE A 40 6.53 -6.84 13.68
N GLY A 41 5.64 -5.90 13.98
CA GLY A 41 5.99 -4.54 14.41
C GLY A 41 5.87 -4.29 15.92
N GLY A 42 5.46 -5.30 16.70
CA GLY A 42 5.29 -5.18 18.16
C GLY A 42 4.23 -4.14 18.57
N ALA A 43 3.25 -3.89 17.69
CA ALA A 43 2.25 -2.86 17.93
C ALA A 43 1.11 -3.34 18.84
N SER A 44 0.83 -2.60 19.91
CA SER A 44 -0.40 -2.77 20.67
C SER A 44 -1.60 -2.17 19.91
N GLN A 45 -2.83 -2.48 20.33
CA GLN A 45 -4.02 -1.83 19.77
C GLN A 45 -3.98 -0.30 19.95
N THR A 46 -3.49 0.18 21.09
CA THR A 46 -3.31 1.62 21.36
C THR A 46 -2.27 2.23 20.40
N ARG A 47 -1.16 1.52 20.13
CA ARG A 47 -0.16 1.98 19.16
C ARG A 47 -0.72 2.00 17.73
N LEU A 48 -1.47 0.98 17.34
CA LEU A 48 -2.16 0.95 16.04
C LEU A 48 -3.18 2.09 15.92
N ALA A 49 -3.93 2.36 16.98
CA ALA A 49 -4.89 3.45 17.01
C ALA A 49 -4.21 4.81 16.78
N SER A 50 -3.10 5.05 17.50
CA SER A 50 -2.27 6.25 17.33
C SER A 50 -1.70 6.36 15.91
N ALA A 51 -1.13 5.28 15.39
CA ALA A 51 -0.45 5.29 14.10
C ALA A 51 -1.41 5.40 12.90
N THR A 52 -2.61 4.83 13.01
CA THR A 52 -3.62 4.84 11.93
C THR A 52 -4.64 5.99 12.05
N GLY A 53 -4.69 6.69 13.20
CA GLY A 53 -5.73 7.67 13.48
C GLY A 53 -7.13 7.06 13.61
N ILE A 54 -7.23 5.75 13.87
CA ILE A 54 -8.46 5.02 14.15
C ILE A 54 -8.59 4.88 15.67
N SER A 55 -9.78 5.05 16.24
CA SER A 55 -9.95 4.87 17.69
C SER A 55 -9.59 3.45 18.13
N GLN A 56 -9.02 3.30 19.33
CA GLN A 56 -8.66 1.98 19.87
C GLN A 56 -9.89 1.05 19.96
N GLY A 57 -11.05 1.57 20.34
CA GLY A 57 -12.31 0.82 20.34
C GLY A 57 -12.62 0.24 18.96
N ARG A 58 -12.54 1.06 17.91
CA ARG A 58 -12.76 0.62 16.53
C ARG A 58 -11.71 -0.38 16.05
N ILE A 59 -10.44 -0.21 16.41
CA ILE A 59 -9.40 -1.22 16.14
C ILE A 59 -9.78 -2.56 16.78
N SER A 60 -10.27 -2.56 18.02
CA SER A 60 -10.74 -3.77 18.70
C SER A 60 -11.95 -4.39 18.00
N GLU A 61 -12.95 -3.61 17.60
CA GLU A 61 -14.12 -4.11 16.85
C GLU A 61 -13.72 -4.76 15.53
N ILE A 62 -12.79 -4.15 14.78
CA ILE A 62 -12.27 -4.68 13.52
C ILE A 62 -11.52 -6.01 13.77
N LEU A 63 -10.62 -6.04 14.76
CA LEU A 63 -9.85 -7.24 15.11
C LEU A 63 -10.73 -8.39 15.62
N ASN A 64 -11.89 -8.10 16.20
CA ASN A 64 -12.84 -9.11 16.67
C ASN A 64 -13.91 -9.45 15.62
N GLY A 65 -13.83 -8.88 14.41
CA GLY A 65 -14.80 -9.13 13.34
C GLY A 65 -16.18 -8.52 13.58
N ARG A 66 -16.33 -7.63 14.56
CA ARG A 66 -17.59 -6.93 14.87
C ARG A 66 -17.83 -5.72 13.96
N GLN A 67 -16.77 -5.23 13.31
CA GLN A 67 -16.88 -4.14 12.33
C GLN A 67 -16.06 -4.43 11.07
N THR A 68 -16.70 -4.34 9.90
CA THR A 68 -16.04 -4.46 8.60
C THR A 68 -15.57 -3.09 8.09
N VAL A 69 -14.37 -3.05 7.53
CA VAL A 69 -13.82 -1.85 6.87
C VAL A 69 -14.28 -1.83 5.42
N VAL A 70 -15.10 -0.82 5.06
CA VAL A 70 -15.63 -0.63 3.70
C VAL A 70 -15.18 0.68 3.05
N ALA A 71 -14.74 1.65 3.87
CA ALA A 71 -14.34 2.97 3.38
C ALA A 71 -12.88 2.98 2.92
N PHE A 72 -12.64 3.46 1.70
CA PHE A 72 -11.31 3.47 1.09
C PHE A 72 -10.28 4.29 1.90
N GLU A 73 -10.70 5.42 2.47
CA GLU A 73 -9.84 6.24 3.34
C GLU A 73 -9.26 5.46 4.52
N VAL A 74 -9.97 4.43 5.02
CA VAL A 74 -9.47 3.58 6.11
C VAL A 74 -8.34 2.69 5.64
N TYR A 75 -8.39 2.19 4.40
CA TYR A 75 -7.30 1.41 3.83
C TYR A 75 -6.01 2.23 3.71
N GLU A 76 -6.12 3.50 3.29
CA GLU A 76 -4.97 4.40 3.22
C GLU A 76 -4.38 4.69 4.60
N ARG A 77 -5.23 4.96 5.60
CA ARG A 77 -4.81 5.16 6.99
C ARG A 77 -4.13 3.94 7.59
N VAL A 78 -4.64 2.75 7.31
CA VAL A 78 -4.02 1.50 7.75
C VAL A 78 -2.66 1.33 7.10
N ALA A 79 -2.57 1.49 5.77
CA ALA A 79 -1.30 1.38 5.04
C ALA A 79 -0.25 2.39 5.52
N GLU A 80 -0.66 3.62 5.83
CA GLU A 80 0.21 4.63 6.43
C GLU A 80 0.65 4.23 7.83
N GLY A 81 -0.29 3.88 8.69
CA GLY A 81 -0.04 3.61 10.09
C GLY A 81 0.80 2.36 10.34
N ILE A 82 0.84 1.41 9.39
CA ILE A 82 1.68 0.19 9.50
C ILE A 82 2.96 0.25 8.66
N GLY A 83 3.31 1.43 8.13
CA GLY A 83 4.54 1.62 7.36
C GLY A 83 4.60 0.74 6.10
N MET A 84 3.47 0.56 5.42
CA MET A 84 3.35 -0.35 4.29
C MET A 84 4.23 0.11 3.10
N PRO A 85 5.16 -0.73 2.60
CA PRO A 85 6.04 -0.38 1.49
C PRO A 85 5.28 -0.36 0.16
N ASP A 86 5.82 0.34 -0.85
CA ASP A 86 5.14 0.59 -2.13
C ASP A 86 4.73 -0.69 -2.87
N THR A 87 5.55 -1.73 -2.86
CA THR A 87 5.19 -3.03 -3.45
C THR A 87 3.97 -3.64 -2.76
N ALA A 88 3.88 -3.54 -1.43
CA ALA A 88 2.73 -4.01 -0.68
C ALA A 88 1.49 -3.12 -0.90
N ARG A 89 1.67 -1.79 -1.00
CA ARG A 89 0.59 -0.86 -1.35
C ARG A 89 -0.03 -1.23 -2.69
N MET A 90 0.80 -1.50 -3.71
CA MET A 90 0.32 -1.92 -5.03
C MET A 90 -0.44 -3.25 -4.97
N LEU A 91 0.05 -4.25 -4.23
CA LEU A 91 -0.68 -5.52 -4.03
C LEU A 91 -2.01 -5.36 -3.30
N PHE A 92 -2.08 -4.42 -2.36
CA PHE A 92 -3.30 -4.07 -1.63
C PHE A 92 -4.30 -3.27 -2.50
N GLY A 93 -3.88 -2.81 -3.68
CA GLY A 93 -4.67 -2.00 -4.60
C GLY A 93 -4.61 -0.49 -4.30
N LEU A 94 -3.57 -0.03 -3.62
CA LEU A 94 -3.25 1.37 -3.41
C LEU A 94 -2.16 1.84 -4.37
N ALA A 95 -2.15 3.14 -4.66
CA ALA A 95 -1.03 3.76 -5.35
C ALA A 95 0.26 3.72 -4.47
N PRO A 96 1.43 3.54 -5.09
CA PRO A 96 2.70 3.72 -4.39
C PRO A 96 2.86 5.19 -3.98
N LYS A 97 3.62 5.43 -2.90
CA LYS A 97 3.97 6.79 -2.48
C LYS A 97 5.05 7.38 -3.36
N ASP A 98 6.04 6.57 -3.74
CA ASP A 98 7.05 6.96 -4.70
C ASP A 98 6.62 6.48 -6.10
N VAL A 99 6.31 7.44 -6.97
CA VAL A 99 5.90 7.17 -8.36
C VAL A 99 7.01 6.48 -9.17
N THR A 100 8.27 6.56 -8.74
CA THR A 100 9.36 5.83 -9.40
C THR A 100 9.23 4.31 -9.23
N ALA A 101 8.68 3.85 -8.09
CA ALA A 101 8.40 2.44 -7.84
C ALA A 101 7.37 1.87 -8.84
N PHE A 102 6.44 2.69 -9.32
CA PHE A 102 5.49 2.31 -10.36
C PHE A 102 6.19 2.08 -11.71
N THR A 103 7.17 2.93 -12.05
CA THR A 103 7.91 2.82 -13.32
C THR A 103 8.94 1.71 -13.34
N ALA A 104 9.53 1.36 -12.19
CA ALA A 104 10.52 0.29 -12.10
C ALA A 104 9.97 -1.09 -12.49
N ASN A 105 8.66 -1.31 -12.29
CA ASN A 105 8.00 -2.56 -12.66
C ASN A 105 7.31 -2.49 -14.04
N ARG A 106 7.41 -1.36 -14.75
CA ARG A 106 6.90 -1.22 -16.11
C ARG A 106 7.95 -1.75 -17.08
N PRO A 107 7.64 -2.73 -17.95
CA PRO A 107 8.57 -3.12 -19.01
C PRO A 107 8.91 -1.89 -19.85
N PRO A 108 10.17 -1.70 -20.27
CA PRO A 108 10.57 -0.55 -21.07
C PRO A 108 9.63 -0.45 -22.27
N ALA A 109 9.10 0.75 -22.51
CA ALA A 109 8.25 0.98 -23.65
C ALA A 109 8.99 0.47 -24.91
N PRO A 110 8.34 -0.33 -25.77
CA PRO A 110 8.99 -0.78 -26.99
C PRO A 110 9.51 0.44 -27.73
N PRO A 111 10.73 0.40 -28.31
CA PRO A 111 11.29 1.54 -29.00
C PRO A 111 10.27 1.99 -30.06
N GLY A 112 9.74 3.20 -29.87
CA GLY A 112 8.76 3.76 -30.78
C GLY A 112 9.36 3.72 -32.17
N ARG A 113 8.64 3.09 -33.13
CA ARG A 113 8.94 3.25 -34.54
C ARG A 113 8.87 4.75 -34.81
N SER A 114 10.02 5.40 -34.84
CA SER A 114 10.19 6.73 -35.39
C SER A 114 9.79 6.60 -36.85
N GLY A 115 8.52 6.89 -37.11
CA GLY A 115 7.95 6.97 -38.43
C GLY A 115 8.76 8.00 -39.19
N ARG A 116 9.66 7.51 -40.04
CA ARG A 116 10.32 8.30 -41.07
C ARG A 116 9.20 8.86 -41.94
N SER A 117 8.80 10.10 -41.71
CA SER A 117 7.91 10.83 -42.63
C SER A 117 8.57 10.83 -44.00
N ALA A 118 8.03 10.02 -44.91
CA ALA A 118 8.38 10.09 -46.32
C ALA A 118 7.88 11.44 -46.86
N PRO A 119 8.70 12.20 -47.61
CA PRO A 119 8.23 13.42 -48.23
C PRO A 119 7.17 13.07 -49.28
N VAL A 120 5.98 13.64 -49.13
CA VAL A 120 4.89 13.55 -50.10
C VAL A 120 5.35 14.28 -51.36
N ARG A 121 5.58 13.56 -52.46
CA ARG A 121 5.89 14.17 -53.76
C ARG A 121 4.62 14.79 -54.33
N PRO A 122 4.64 16.04 -54.82
CA PRO A 122 3.52 16.60 -55.54
C PRO A 122 3.41 15.94 -56.92
N VAL A 123 2.19 15.55 -57.30
CA VAL A 123 1.84 15.12 -58.65
C VAL A 123 1.69 16.36 -59.52
N ALA A 124 2.29 16.34 -60.71
CA ALA A 124 2.16 17.36 -61.75
C ALA A 124 1.11 16.92 -62.78
#